data_AF-A0A962TAV1-F1
#
_entry.id   AF-A0A962TAV1-F1
#
_cell.length_a   1.000
_cell.length_b   1.000
_cell.length_c   1.000
_cell.angle_alpha   90.00
_cell.angle_beta   90.00
_cell.angle_gamma   90.00
#
_symmetry.space_group_name_H-M   'P 1'
#
loop_
_entity.id
_entity.type
_entity.pdbx_description
1 polymer ?
#
loop_
_entity_poly.entity_id
_entity_poly.type
_entity_poly.pdbx_seq_one_letter_code
_entity_poly.pdbx_strand_id
1 'polypeptide(L)'
;DMDFKVAGSAAGITGLQMDIKIKGLTRQILKDALDQAREGRLHILGEMNKAINAPREQMSEHAPRIVSFKINPDKIRDVIGKGGATIRSITEETGATVDISDDGMVKIFSVDKSAGDEARKRVELITADVEVGKIYEGKVARLMDFGAFVTILPGKDGLVHISQICEERVEKVSDKLSEGDNVKVKVLEVDKQGRIRLSMKAVAEEAEA
;
A
#
# COMPACT_ATOMS: atom_id res chain seq x y z
N ASP A 1 -27.93 43.44 22.75
CA ASP A 1 -28.52 42.19 22.27
C ASP A 1 -27.68 41.65 21.12
N MET A 2 -26.94 40.58 21.38
CA MET A 2 -25.94 39.98 20.48
C MET A 2 -25.91 38.47 20.73
N ASP A 3 -26.01 37.67 19.67
CA ASP A 3 -25.74 36.23 19.71
C ASP A 3 -24.34 35.97 19.13
N PHE A 4 -23.54 35.14 19.77
CA PHE A 4 -22.27 34.73 19.21
C PHE A 4 -21.87 33.32 19.64
N LYS A 5 -21.10 32.66 18.78
CA LYS A 5 -20.61 31.31 18.96
C LYS A 5 -19.10 31.34 18.85
N VAL A 6 -18.41 30.75 19.84
CA VAL A 6 -16.94 30.65 19.87
C VAL A 6 -16.56 29.17 19.93
N ALA A 7 -15.79 28.72 18.94
CA ALA A 7 -15.20 27.38 18.89
C ALA A 7 -13.67 27.49 18.98
N GLY A 8 -13.02 26.51 19.58
CA GLY A 8 -11.58 26.54 19.76
C GLY A 8 -11.03 25.43 20.64
N SER A 9 -9.71 25.38 20.72
CA SER A 9 -8.97 24.54 21.65
C SER A 9 -8.63 25.32 22.93
N ALA A 10 -7.89 24.68 23.83
CA ALA A 10 -7.29 25.36 24.98
C ALA A 10 -6.28 26.44 24.55
N ALA A 11 -5.62 26.27 23.40
CA ALA A 11 -4.60 27.18 22.90
C ALA A 11 -5.18 28.41 22.18
N GLY A 12 -6.40 28.34 21.65
CA GLY A 12 -6.96 29.46 20.89
C GLY A 12 -8.32 29.19 20.25
N ILE A 13 -8.83 30.21 19.59
CA ILE A 13 -10.11 30.18 18.85
C ILE A 13 -9.84 29.62 17.44
N THR A 14 -10.65 28.66 17.01
CA THR A 14 -10.63 28.09 15.65
C THR A 14 -11.81 28.58 14.81
N GLY A 15 -12.88 29.06 15.45
CA GLY A 15 -14.04 29.63 14.78
C GLY A 15 -14.77 30.64 15.66
N LEU A 16 -15.23 31.72 15.05
CA LEU A 16 -16.02 32.76 15.70
C LEU A 16 -17.14 33.19 14.76
N GLN A 17 -18.38 33.09 15.22
CA GLN A 17 -19.55 33.59 14.51
C GLN A 17 -20.27 34.60 15.40
N MET A 18 -20.62 35.77 14.86
CA MET A 18 -21.29 36.84 15.60
C MET A 18 -22.48 37.37 14.80
N ASP A 19 -23.64 37.49 15.46
CA ASP A 19 -24.84 38.14 14.93
C ASP A 19 -25.24 39.30 15.86
N ILE A 20 -25.16 40.52 15.33
CA ILE A 20 -25.33 41.76 16.09
C ILE A 20 -26.64 42.42 15.67
N LYS A 21 -27.59 42.52 16.59
CA LYS A 21 -28.92 43.09 16.34
C LYS A 21 -29.04 44.58 16.71
N ILE A 22 -28.06 45.13 17.42
CA ILE A 22 -28.07 46.52 17.90
C ILE A 22 -26.79 47.27 17.54
N LYS A 23 -26.89 48.59 17.40
CA LYS A 23 -25.72 49.49 17.29
C LYS A 23 -25.19 49.80 18.69
N GLY A 24 -23.86 49.87 18.85
CA GLY A 24 -23.23 50.28 20.11
C GLY A 24 -22.38 49.22 20.84
N LEU A 25 -21.96 48.14 20.15
CA LEU A 25 -21.00 47.20 20.72
C LEU A 25 -19.63 47.88 20.89
N THR A 26 -19.22 48.10 22.14
CA THR A 26 -17.89 48.64 22.42
C THR A 26 -16.85 47.52 22.46
N ARG A 27 -15.58 47.87 22.21
CA ARG A 27 -14.47 46.92 22.30
C ARG A 27 -14.37 46.27 23.68
N GLN A 28 -14.74 47.00 24.74
CA GLN A 28 -14.73 46.49 26.10
C GLN A 28 -15.77 45.38 26.28
N ILE A 29 -17.00 45.60 25.84
CA ILE A 29 -18.07 44.60 25.91
C ILE A 29 -17.69 43.34 25.14
N LEU A 30 -17.08 43.48 23.96
CA LEU A 30 -16.63 42.34 23.17
C LEU A 30 -15.51 41.57 23.87
N LYS A 31 -14.57 42.26 24.51
CA LYS A 31 -13.48 41.63 25.26
C LYS A 31 -14.05 40.80 26.43
N ASP A 32 -14.91 41.41 27.23
CA ASP A 32 -15.52 40.76 28.40
C ASP A 32 -16.35 39.53 27.97
N ALA A 33 -17.10 39.64 26.86
CA ALA A 33 -17.84 38.52 26.29
C ALA A 33 -16.91 37.39 25.81
N LEU A 34 -15.79 37.70 25.16
CA LEU A 34 -14.81 36.70 24.71
C LEU A 34 -14.06 36.04 25.88
N ASP A 35 -13.76 36.79 26.94
CA ASP A 35 -13.14 36.27 28.16
C ASP A 35 -14.09 35.29 28.87
N GLN A 36 -15.38 35.65 29.00
CA GLN A 36 -16.40 34.74 29.52
C GLN A 36 -16.58 33.50 28.63
N ALA A 37 -16.60 33.68 27.30
CA ALA A 37 -16.69 32.56 26.37
C ALA A 37 -15.45 31.65 26.44
N ARG A 38 -14.26 32.19 26.72
CA ARG A 38 -13.05 31.41 26.94
C ARG A 38 -13.19 30.51 28.16
N GLU A 39 -13.66 31.05 29.28
CA GLU A 39 -13.88 30.27 30.51
C GLU A 39 -14.90 29.15 30.29
N GLY A 40 -16.04 29.47 29.68
CA GLY A 40 -17.06 28.49 29.32
C GLY A 40 -16.53 27.40 28.38
N ARG A 41 -15.75 27.78 27.36
CA ARG A 41 -15.11 26.83 26.43
C ARG A 41 -14.15 25.90 27.14
N LEU A 42 -13.29 26.42 28.02
CA LEU A 42 -12.33 25.60 28.77
C LEU A 42 -13.04 24.64 29.74
N HIS A 43 -14.13 25.08 30.35
CA HIS A 43 -14.96 24.22 31.18
C HIS A 43 -15.56 23.05 30.38
N ILE A 44 -16.18 23.34 29.23
CA ILE A 44 -16.76 22.30 28.35
C ILE A 44 -15.68 21.33 27.85
N LEU A 45 -14.52 21.84 27.41
CA LEU A 45 -13.38 21.00 27.01
C LEU A 45 -12.89 20.12 28.16
N GLY A 46 -12.91 20.63 29.40
CA GLY A 46 -12.59 19.86 30.60
C GLY A 46 -13.54 18.67 30.79
N GLU A 47 -14.84 18.87 30.64
CA GLU A 47 -15.82 17.79 30.71
C GLU A 47 -15.68 16.79 29.54
N MET A 48 -15.42 17.26 28.32
CA MET A 48 -15.15 16.40 27.17
C MET A 48 -13.93 15.50 27.40
N ASN A 49 -12.86 16.06 27.96
CA ASN A 49 -11.62 15.32 28.25
C ASN A 49 -11.80 14.21 29.30
N LYS A 50 -12.81 14.30 30.17
CA LYS A 50 -13.15 13.19 31.08
C LYS A 50 -13.68 11.97 30.34
N ALA A 51 -14.31 12.16 29.18
CA ALA A 51 -14.81 11.08 28.34
C ALA A 51 -13.76 10.60 27.33
N ILE A 52 -13.03 11.53 26.68
CA ILE A 52 -11.97 11.22 25.71
C ILE A 52 -10.96 12.37 25.68
N ASN A 53 -9.74 12.12 26.17
CA ASN A 53 -8.66 13.12 26.24
C ASN A 53 -7.66 13.02 25.07
N ALA A 54 -7.66 11.90 24.36
CA ALA A 54 -6.77 11.65 23.23
C ALA A 54 -7.51 10.81 22.16
N PRO A 55 -7.09 10.89 20.89
CA PRO A 55 -7.57 9.97 19.86
C PRO A 55 -7.31 8.52 20.28
N ARG A 56 -8.23 7.62 19.96
CA ARG A 56 -8.05 6.18 20.21
C ARG A 56 -6.87 5.67 19.37
N GLU A 57 -6.00 4.86 19.97
CA GLU A 57 -4.87 4.23 19.27
C GLU A 57 -5.34 3.29 18.15
N GLN A 58 -6.44 2.59 18.39
CA GLN A 58 -7.03 1.66 17.44
C GLN A 58 -8.38 2.17 16.97
N MET A 59 -8.52 2.26 15.64
CA MET A 59 -9.79 2.56 14.99
C MET A 59 -10.76 1.40 15.21
N SER A 60 -12.07 1.68 15.21
CA SER A 60 -13.11 0.64 15.28
C SER A 60 -12.89 -0.44 14.20
N GLU A 61 -13.28 -1.68 14.48
CA GLU A 61 -13.21 -2.78 13.51
C GLU A 61 -14.17 -2.56 12.32
N HIS A 62 -15.29 -1.88 12.55
CA HIS A 62 -16.29 -1.57 11.52
C HIS A 62 -16.10 -0.19 10.86
N ALA A 63 -15.09 0.58 11.30
CA ALA A 63 -14.81 1.86 10.68
C ALA A 63 -14.00 1.63 9.40
N PRO A 64 -14.37 2.30 8.29
CA PRO A 64 -13.60 2.23 7.06
C PRO A 64 -12.15 2.63 7.33
N ARG A 65 -11.22 1.70 7.07
CA ARG A 65 -9.79 1.95 7.18
C ARG A 65 -9.26 2.40 5.84
N ILE A 66 -8.44 3.43 5.87
CA ILE A 66 -7.66 3.88 4.72
C ILE A 66 -6.25 3.38 4.95
N VAL A 67 -5.83 2.38 4.17
CA VAL A 67 -4.45 1.92 4.15
C VAL A 67 -3.75 2.63 3.00
N SER A 68 -2.75 3.43 3.32
CA SER A 68 -1.95 4.13 2.31
C SER A 68 -0.51 3.62 2.30
N PHE A 69 0.01 3.38 1.11
CA PHE A 69 1.41 3.02 0.89
C PHE A 69 1.86 3.51 -0.48
N LYS A 70 3.18 3.51 -0.72
CA LYS A 70 3.77 4.02 -1.95
C LYS A 70 4.37 2.87 -2.76
N ILE A 71 4.10 2.86 -4.06
CA ILE A 71 4.66 1.93 -5.03
C ILE A 71 5.53 2.69 -6.03
N ASN A 72 6.37 1.97 -6.78
CA ASN A 72 7.13 2.58 -7.87
C ASN A 72 6.16 3.04 -8.98
N PRO A 73 6.20 4.33 -9.41
CA PRO A 73 5.33 4.86 -10.47
C PRO A 73 5.35 4.05 -11.77
N ASP A 74 6.47 3.42 -12.12
CA ASP A 74 6.60 2.61 -13.34
C ASP A 74 5.65 1.40 -13.33
N LYS A 75 5.28 0.92 -12.13
CA LYS A 75 4.44 -0.26 -11.91
C LYS A 75 2.96 0.04 -11.77
N ILE A 76 2.57 1.32 -11.79
CA ILE A 76 1.16 1.71 -11.75
C ILE A 76 0.37 1.02 -12.87
N ARG A 77 0.98 0.92 -14.06
CA ARG A 77 0.38 0.26 -15.22
C ARG A 77 0.08 -1.23 -14.98
N ASP A 78 0.94 -1.93 -14.24
CA ASP A 78 0.79 -3.35 -13.95
C ASP A 78 -0.34 -3.59 -12.93
N VAL A 79 -0.45 -2.71 -11.93
CA VAL A 79 -1.51 -2.78 -10.91
C VAL A 79 -2.87 -2.44 -11.50
N ILE A 80 -2.96 -1.44 -12.38
CA ILE A 80 -4.20 -1.11 -13.08
C ILE A 80 -4.56 -2.24 -14.07
N GLY A 81 -3.57 -2.77 -14.80
CA GLY A 81 -3.76 -3.74 -15.87
C GLY A 81 -4.37 -3.11 -17.13
N LYS A 82 -4.51 -3.91 -18.20
CA LYS A 82 -5.11 -3.45 -19.46
C LYS A 82 -6.55 -3.00 -19.24
N GLY A 83 -6.81 -1.70 -19.39
CA GLY A 83 -8.15 -1.11 -19.23
C GLY A 83 -8.71 -1.15 -17.79
N GLY A 84 -7.86 -1.34 -16.78
CA GLY A 84 -8.31 -1.44 -15.39
C GLY A 84 -8.78 -2.84 -14.97
N ALA A 85 -8.52 -3.88 -15.76
CA ALA A 85 -8.99 -5.23 -15.47
C ALA A 85 -8.45 -5.78 -14.13
N THR A 86 -7.15 -5.58 -13.86
CA THR A 86 -6.49 -6.10 -12.65
C THR A 86 -7.02 -5.41 -11.40
N ILE A 87 -7.08 -4.07 -11.41
CA ILE A 87 -7.58 -3.32 -10.26
C ILE A 87 -9.06 -3.63 -10.00
N ARG A 88 -9.88 -3.81 -11.05
CA ARG A 88 -11.29 -4.21 -10.90
C ARG A 88 -11.44 -5.59 -10.27
N SER A 89 -10.66 -6.59 -10.71
CA SER A 89 -10.67 -7.93 -10.08
C SER A 89 -10.25 -7.86 -8.61
N ILE A 90 -9.24 -7.06 -8.26
CA ILE A 90 -8.87 -6.85 -6.85
C ILE A 90 -10.03 -6.24 -6.07
N THR A 91 -10.68 -5.20 -6.59
CA THR A 91 -11.81 -4.55 -5.90
C THR A 91 -13.05 -5.44 -5.78
N GLU A 92 -13.34 -6.26 -6.81
CA GLU A 92 -14.50 -7.16 -6.82
C GLU A 92 -14.31 -8.36 -5.88
N GLU A 93 -13.11 -8.94 -5.86
CA GLU A 93 -12.83 -10.13 -5.04
C GLU A 93 -12.63 -9.79 -3.57
N THR A 94 -12.04 -8.62 -3.27
CA THR A 94 -11.79 -8.21 -1.88
C THR A 94 -12.92 -7.37 -1.30
N GLY A 95 -13.74 -6.72 -2.14
CA GLY A 95 -14.72 -5.73 -1.72
C GLY A 95 -14.10 -4.41 -1.25
N ALA A 96 -12.78 -4.26 -1.32
CA ALA A 96 -12.08 -3.02 -1.01
C ALA A 96 -12.08 -2.07 -2.23
N THR A 97 -12.05 -0.77 -2.01
CA THR A 97 -11.83 0.22 -3.08
C THR A 97 -10.35 0.59 -3.11
N VAL A 98 -9.71 0.44 -4.28
CA VAL A 98 -8.30 0.76 -4.47
C VAL A 98 -8.20 2.01 -5.36
N ASP A 99 -7.58 3.06 -4.84
CA ASP A 99 -7.29 4.30 -5.55
C ASP A 99 -5.77 4.44 -5.70
N ILE A 100 -5.30 4.81 -6.90
CA ILE A 100 -3.87 4.93 -7.20
C ILE A 100 -3.65 6.31 -7.84
N SER A 101 -2.80 7.10 -7.19
CA SER A 101 -2.36 8.40 -7.68
C SER A 101 -1.14 8.27 -8.59
N ASP A 102 -0.96 9.24 -9.50
CA ASP A 102 0.12 9.25 -10.50
C ASP A 102 1.54 9.29 -9.89
N ASP A 103 1.64 9.71 -8.62
CA ASP A 103 2.89 9.73 -7.85
C ASP A 103 3.26 8.38 -7.21
N GLY A 104 2.45 7.34 -7.47
CA GLY A 104 2.60 6.00 -6.91
C GLY A 104 1.96 5.84 -5.53
N MET A 105 1.18 6.79 -5.04
CA MET A 105 0.43 6.62 -3.79
C MET A 105 -0.81 5.73 -4.02
N VAL A 106 -0.83 4.57 -3.35
CA VAL A 106 -1.98 3.66 -3.32
C VAL A 106 -2.76 3.89 -2.03
N LYS A 107 -4.07 4.08 -2.15
CA LYS A 107 -5.01 4.17 -1.03
C LYS A 107 -6.05 3.07 -1.16
N ILE A 108 -6.11 2.21 -0.16
CA ILE A 108 -7.08 1.12 -0.08
C ILE A 108 -8.10 1.47 0.99
N PHE A 109 -9.36 1.58 0.59
CA PHE A 109 -10.50 1.81 1.46
C PHE A 109 -11.22 0.49 1.68
N SER A 110 -11.33 0.05 2.93
CA SER A 110 -12.07 -1.15 3.28
C SER A 110 -12.84 -0.97 4.58
N VAL A 111 -14.06 -1.51 4.63
CA VAL A 111 -14.87 -1.61 5.86
C VAL A 111 -14.39 -2.72 6.79
N ASP A 112 -13.68 -3.72 6.25
CA ASP A 112 -13.11 -4.84 6.99
C ASP A 112 -11.57 -4.81 6.87
N LYS A 113 -10.90 -5.01 8.01
CA LYS A 113 -9.44 -5.13 8.06
C LYS A 113 -8.93 -6.27 7.17
N SER A 114 -9.60 -7.43 7.17
CA SER A 114 -9.16 -8.60 6.39
C SER A 114 -9.19 -8.32 4.90
N ALA A 115 -10.26 -7.70 4.40
CA ALA A 115 -10.39 -7.31 3.00
C ALA A 115 -9.32 -6.27 2.58
N GLY A 116 -9.06 -5.28 3.45
CA GLY A 116 -8.02 -4.27 3.22
C GLY A 116 -6.62 -4.86 3.17
N ASP A 117 -6.30 -5.78 4.09
CA ASP A 117 -5.01 -6.46 4.16
C ASP A 117 -4.79 -7.39 2.95
N GLU A 118 -5.83 -8.10 2.49
CA GLU A 118 -5.76 -8.93 1.29
C GLU A 118 -5.57 -8.10 0.01
N ALA A 119 -6.33 -7.01 -0.14
CA ALA A 119 -6.16 -6.08 -1.26
C ALA A 119 -4.74 -5.49 -1.28
N ARG A 120 -4.23 -5.09 -0.11
CA ARG A 120 -2.85 -4.61 0.04
C ARG A 120 -1.85 -5.68 -0.40
N LYS A 121 -1.99 -6.90 0.09
CA LYS A 121 -1.07 -8.00 -0.21
C LYS A 121 -1.02 -8.32 -1.70
N ARG A 122 -2.16 -8.27 -2.40
CA ARG A 122 -2.22 -8.46 -3.85
C ARG A 122 -1.51 -7.35 -4.61
N VAL A 123 -1.71 -6.09 -4.22
CA VAL A 123 -1.00 -4.96 -4.82
C VAL A 123 0.50 -5.04 -4.54
N GLU A 124 0.91 -5.40 -3.32
CA GLU A 124 2.31 -5.64 -2.97
C GLU A 124 2.91 -6.79 -3.77
N LEU A 125 2.18 -7.88 -4.05
CA LEU A 125 2.68 -8.99 -4.87
C LEU A 125 2.91 -8.58 -6.33
N ILE A 126 2.01 -7.77 -6.91
CA ILE A 126 2.17 -7.24 -8.26
C ILE A 126 3.35 -6.25 -8.31
N THR A 127 3.48 -5.42 -7.27
CA THR A 127 4.51 -4.39 -7.20
C THR A 127 5.82 -4.87 -6.62
N ALA A 128 5.90 -6.10 -6.10
CA ALA A 128 7.10 -6.67 -5.51
C ALA A 128 8.24 -6.63 -6.54
N ASP A 129 9.34 -5.96 -6.20
CA ASP A 129 10.56 -6.03 -6.99
C ASP A 129 11.20 -7.41 -6.85
N VAL A 130 11.72 -7.88 -7.97
CA VAL A 130 12.51 -9.10 -8.00
C VAL A 130 13.92 -8.67 -7.61
N GLU A 131 14.30 -8.96 -6.37
CA GLU A 131 15.60 -8.57 -5.84
C GLU A 131 16.69 -9.44 -6.47
N VAL A 132 17.70 -8.78 -7.06
CA VAL A 132 18.89 -9.45 -7.56
C VAL A 132 19.60 -10.15 -6.39
N GLY A 133 19.92 -11.42 -6.55
CA GLY A 133 20.55 -12.26 -5.54
C GLY A 133 19.57 -13.00 -4.63
N LYS A 134 18.26 -12.74 -4.68
CA LYS A 134 17.29 -13.49 -3.88
C LYS A 134 16.90 -14.80 -4.56
N ILE A 135 16.70 -15.84 -3.76
CA ILE A 135 16.18 -17.14 -4.21
C ILE A 135 14.64 -17.09 -4.13
N TYR A 136 14.00 -17.43 -5.24
CA TYR A 136 12.55 -17.56 -5.35
C TYR A 136 12.18 -19.00 -5.70
N GLU A 137 11.05 -19.47 -5.18
CA GLU A 137 10.38 -20.67 -5.66
C GLU A 137 9.44 -20.28 -6.79
N GLY A 138 9.65 -20.84 -7.98
CA GLY A 138 8.88 -20.53 -9.16
C GLY A 138 8.45 -21.78 -9.91
N LYS A 139 7.37 -21.64 -10.67
CA LYS A 139 6.81 -22.73 -11.49
C LYS A 139 7.29 -22.60 -12.93
N VAL A 140 7.74 -23.69 -13.53
CA VAL A 140 8.14 -23.72 -14.95
C VAL A 140 6.90 -23.47 -15.80
N ALA A 141 6.85 -22.32 -16.48
CA ALA A 141 5.76 -21.94 -17.35
C ALA A 141 5.88 -22.58 -18.72
N ARG A 142 7.09 -22.57 -19.31
CA ARG A 142 7.38 -23.12 -20.65
C ARG A 142 8.84 -23.54 -20.77
N LEU A 143 9.08 -24.58 -21.57
CA LEU A 143 10.42 -25.01 -21.94
C LEU A 143 10.76 -24.57 -23.38
N MET A 144 12.01 -24.17 -23.62
CA MET A 144 12.56 -23.88 -24.94
C MET A 144 13.93 -24.54 -25.11
N ASP A 145 14.41 -24.65 -26.35
CA ASP A 145 15.69 -25.32 -26.66
C ASP A 145 16.90 -24.67 -25.98
N PHE A 146 16.83 -23.37 -25.69
CA PHE A 146 17.92 -22.60 -25.06
C PHE A 146 17.72 -22.31 -23.56
N GLY A 147 16.59 -22.72 -22.98
CA GLY A 147 16.29 -22.44 -21.58
C GLY A 147 14.85 -22.73 -21.14
N ALA A 148 14.54 -22.42 -19.88
CA ALA A 148 13.21 -22.56 -19.28
C ALA A 148 12.70 -21.22 -18.78
N PHE A 149 11.42 -20.92 -19.05
CA PHE A 149 10.73 -19.79 -18.43
C PHE A 149 10.10 -20.23 -17.11
N VAL A 150 10.47 -19.56 -16.03
CA VAL A 150 10.00 -19.83 -14.68
C VAL A 150 9.25 -18.61 -14.16
N THR A 151 7.99 -18.78 -13.79
CA THR A 151 7.18 -17.75 -13.16
C THR A 151 7.49 -17.72 -11.67
N ILE A 152 8.14 -16.64 -11.22
CA ILE A 152 8.56 -16.45 -9.80
C ILE A 152 7.55 -15.61 -9.02
N LEU A 153 6.86 -14.70 -9.69
CA LEU A 153 5.80 -13.85 -9.13
C LEU A 153 4.68 -13.71 -10.16
N PRO A 154 3.43 -13.43 -9.75
CA PRO A 154 2.32 -13.21 -10.67
C PRO A 154 2.65 -12.11 -11.69
N GLY A 155 2.73 -12.48 -12.98
CA GLY A 155 3.07 -11.55 -14.07
C GLY A 155 4.57 -11.29 -14.27
N LYS A 156 5.46 -11.97 -13.53
CA LYS A 156 6.92 -11.88 -13.72
C LYS A 156 7.52 -13.24 -14.01
N ASP A 157 7.95 -13.39 -15.26
CA ASP A 157 8.65 -14.56 -15.75
C ASP A 157 10.16 -14.26 -15.84
N GLY A 158 10.97 -15.21 -15.39
CA GLY A 158 12.41 -15.19 -15.59
C GLY A 158 12.88 -16.32 -16.50
N LEU A 159 13.97 -16.09 -17.20
CA LEU A 159 14.60 -17.06 -18.09
C LEU A 159 15.78 -17.72 -17.38
N VAL A 160 15.74 -19.04 -17.24
CA VAL A 160 16.89 -19.86 -16.89
C VAL A 160 17.54 -20.34 -18.19
N HIS A 161 18.74 -19.84 -18.48
CA HIS A 161 19.49 -20.30 -19.65
C HIS A 161 20.01 -21.72 -19.44
N ILE A 162 20.14 -22.52 -20.51
CA ILE A 162 20.60 -23.93 -20.42
C ILE A 162 21.92 -24.11 -19.65
N SER A 163 22.84 -23.14 -19.77
CA SER A 163 24.13 -23.16 -19.05
C SER A 163 24.03 -22.87 -17.54
N GLN A 164 22.87 -22.40 -17.07
CA GLN A 164 22.60 -22.02 -15.68
C GLN A 164 21.69 -23.03 -14.95
N ILE A 165 21.37 -24.17 -15.58
CA ILE A 165 20.53 -25.23 -15.01
C ILE A 165 21.33 -26.18 -14.11
N CYS A 166 22.45 -26.72 -14.60
CA CYS A 166 23.28 -27.71 -13.88
C CYS A 166 24.75 -27.58 -14.31
N GLU A 167 25.70 -27.88 -13.41
CA GLU A 167 27.15 -27.84 -13.71
C GLU A 167 27.54 -28.79 -14.84
N GLU A 168 26.85 -29.91 -14.95
CA GLU A 168 27.00 -30.88 -16.03
C GLU A 168 26.51 -30.33 -17.37
N ARG A 169 27.15 -30.76 -18.47
CA ARG A 169 26.75 -30.37 -19.82
C ARG A 169 25.42 -31.04 -20.18
N VAL A 170 24.33 -30.30 -20.04
CA VAL A 170 22.99 -30.76 -20.42
C VAL A 170 22.76 -30.48 -21.91
N GLU A 171 22.45 -31.51 -22.71
CA GLU A 171 22.15 -31.33 -24.14
C GLU A 171 20.71 -30.83 -24.37
N LYS A 172 19.76 -31.17 -23.48
CA LYS A 172 18.37 -30.72 -23.56
C LYS A 172 17.79 -30.31 -22.21
N VAL A 173 17.12 -29.17 -22.18
CA VAL A 173 16.41 -28.64 -21.00
C VAL A 173 15.35 -29.62 -20.50
N SER A 174 14.71 -30.36 -21.41
CA SER A 174 13.69 -31.38 -21.14
C SER A 174 14.17 -32.56 -20.30
N ASP A 175 15.48 -32.79 -20.21
CA ASP A 175 16.04 -33.92 -19.46
C ASP A 175 16.08 -33.65 -17.94
N LYS A 176 15.98 -32.38 -17.54
CA LYS A 176 16.07 -31.94 -16.13
C LYS A 176 14.85 -31.18 -15.65
N LEU A 177 14.08 -30.55 -16.54
CA LEU A 177 12.93 -29.72 -16.18
C LEU A 177 11.70 -30.15 -16.97
N SER A 178 10.56 -30.19 -16.30
CA SER A 178 9.26 -30.42 -16.90
C SER A 178 8.40 -29.16 -16.82
N GLU A 179 7.49 -28.97 -17.77
CA GLU A 179 6.50 -27.89 -17.68
C GLU A 179 5.61 -28.10 -16.46
N GLY A 180 5.43 -27.03 -15.68
CA GLY A 180 4.67 -27.03 -14.44
C GLY A 180 5.44 -27.49 -13.20
N ASP A 181 6.73 -27.79 -13.31
CA ASP A 181 7.53 -28.19 -12.17
C ASP A 181 7.88 -26.99 -11.26
N ASN A 182 8.01 -27.23 -9.96
CA ASN A 182 8.34 -26.20 -8.97
C ASN A 182 9.84 -26.22 -8.68
N VAL A 183 10.55 -25.15 -9.04
CA VAL A 183 12.01 -25.07 -8.91
C VAL A 183 12.44 -23.83 -8.13
N LYS A 184 13.55 -23.97 -7.39
CA LYS A 184 14.22 -22.86 -6.73
C LYS A 184 15.20 -22.21 -7.71
N VAL A 185 15.09 -20.89 -7.86
CA VAL A 185 15.87 -20.10 -8.82
C VAL A 185 16.37 -18.83 -8.16
N LYS A 186 17.64 -18.50 -8.38
CA LYS A 186 18.25 -17.25 -7.93
C LYS A 186 18.24 -16.23 -9.05
N VAL A 187 17.91 -14.99 -8.72
CA VAL A 187 17.97 -13.87 -9.66
C VAL A 187 19.41 -13.42 -9.82
N LEU A 188 19.96 -13.55 -11.03
CA LEU A 188 21.32 -13.08 -11.32
C LEU A 188 21.33 -11.60 -11.71
N GLU A 189 20.41 -11.20 -12.58
CA GLU A 189 20.38 -9.86 -13.15
C GLU A 189 18.98 -9.55 -13.67
N VAL A 190 18.59 -8.27 -13.59
CA VAL A 190 17.37 -7.76 -14.23
C VAL A 190 17.79 -6.75 -15.30
N ASP A 191 17.51 -7.07 -16.56
CA ASP A 191 17.83 -6.19 -17.69
C ASP A 191 16.94 -4.93 -17.67
N LYS A 192 17.37 -3.84 -18.32
CA LYS A 192 16.62 -2.56 -18.41
C LYS A 192 15.25 -2.69 -19.08
N GLN A 193 15.03 -3.79 -19.80
CA GLN A 193 13.73 -4.15 -20.41
C GLN A 193 12.83 -4.98 -19.47
N GLY A 194 13.22 -5.19 -18.21
CA GLY A 194 12.45 -5.96 -17.23
C GLY A 194 12.59 -7.48 -17.39
N ARG A 195 13.51 -7.97 -18.23
CA ARG A 195 13.79 -9.40 -18.38
C ARG A 195 14.66 -9.88 -17.23
N ILE A 196 14.21 -10.92 -16.53
CA ILE A 196 14.86 -11.45 -15.34
C ILE A 196 15.71 -12.66 -15.76
N ARG A 197 17.02 -12.61 -15.48
CA ARG A 197 17.91 -13.76 -15.65
C ARG A 197 17.96 -14.56 -14.36
N LEU A 198 17.62 -15.83 -14.47
CA LEU A 198 17.58 -16.76 -13.36
C LEU A 198 18.67 -17.82 -13.49
N SER A 199 19.16 -18.33 -12.36
CA SER A 199 20.08 -19.46 -12.30
C SER A 199 19.67 -20.44 -11.21
N MET A 200 19.74 -21.73 -11.55
CA MET A 200 19.56 -22.82 -10.58
C MET A 200 20.90 -23.25 -9.97
N LYS A 201 22.03 -23.06 -10.69
CA LYS A 201 23.38 -23.33 -10.17
C LYS A 201 23.71 -22.50 -8.94
N ALA A 202 23.44 -21.20 -9.02
CA ALA A 202 23.76 -20.26 -7.94
C ALA A 202 22.91 -20.49 -6.67
N VAL A 203 21.87 -21.33 -6.75
CA VAL A 203 21.11 -21.81 -5.57
C VAL A 203 21.83 -23.01 -4.93
N ALA A 204 22.38 -23.91 -5.73
CA ALA A 204 23.10 -25.08 -5.23
C ALA A 204 24.43 -24.70 -4.56
N GLU A 205 25.19 -23.77 -5.16
CA GLU A 205 26.45 -23.25 -4.58
C GLU A 205 26.25 -22.56 -3.22
N GLU A 206 25.10 -21.91 -3.00
CA GLU A 206 24.80 -21.18 -1.76
C GLU A 206 24.17 -22.08 -0.69
N ALA A 207 23.71 -23.28 -1.06
CA ALA A 207 23.25 -24.31 -0.11
C ALA A 207 24.40 -25.17 0.44
N GLU A 208 25.57 -25.15 -0.22
CA GLU A 208 26.79 -25.85 0.19
C GLU A 208 27.77 -24.97 0.99
N ALA A 209 27.50 -23.67 1.14
CA ALA A 209 28.27 -22.70 1.93
C ALA A 209 27.67 -22.46 3.33
#